data_AF-A0A0C3QMU5-F1
#
_entry.id   AF-A0A0C3QMU5-F1
#
_cell.length_a   1.000
_cell.length_b   1.000
_cell.length_c   1.000
_cell.angle_alpha   90.00
_cell.angle_beta   90.00
_cell.angle_gamma   90.00
#
_symmetry.space_group_name_H-M   'P 1'
#
loop_
_entity.id
_entity.type
_entity.pdbx_description
1 polymer ?
#
loop_
_entity_poly.entity_id
_entity_poly.type
_entity_poly.pdbx_seq_one_letter_code
_entity_poly.pdbx_strand_id
1 'polypeptide(L)'
;MDIWADEDEQTGQAKLADREWNRLQEGFMNDGYREGITAGKEGALQEGFDEGFASDGVPLGRRVGTLRGIAAGLQAFVTTGLTGTSLNPPSQRGQPALEAEVRAIIMGLESLEIGDLMPLDLLAEQHNLEHEQAEAQKQHNDSTEVEMEGDTSGGGDSMEEMLEAFASVGTKDSATTKARRREQAMTTLRGLEERLSAVLQQLGLAISLED
;
A
#
# COMPACT_ATOMS: atom_id res chain seq x y z
N MET A 1 19.24 74.71 0.01
CA MET A 1 18.21 73.75 -0.42
C MET A 1 18.82 73.05 -1.62
N ASP A 2 19.30 71.82 -1.41
CA ASP A 2 20.09 71.10 -2.42
C ASP A 2 19.12 70.30 -3.30
N ILE A 3 19.08 70.61 -4.59
CA ILE A 3 18.09 70.10 -5.55
C ILE A 3 18.57 68.79 -6.20
N TRP A 4 19.84 68.41 -5.98
CA TRP A 4 20.53 67.34 -6.69
C TRP A 4 20.70 66.04 -5.89
N ALA A 5 20.28 66.00 -4.61
CA ALA A 5 20.38 64.80 -3.78
C ALA A 5 19.22 63.79 -3.97
N ASP A 6 18.06 64.25 -4.48
CA ASP A 6 16.86 63.41 -4.62
C ASP A 6 16.91 62.46 -5.83
N GLU A 7 17.62 62.81 -6.91
CA GLU A 7 17.67 61.99 -8.15
C GLU A 7 18.48 60.69 -7.97
N ASP A 8 19.62 60.76 -7.24
CA ASP A 8 20.46 59.58 -6.97
C ASP A 8 19.78 58.61 -5.97
N GLU A 9 19.02 59.15 -5.01
CA GLU A 9 18.28 58.34 -4.03
C GLU A 9 17.07 57.65 -4.68
N GLN A 10 16.40 58.31 -5.62
CA GLN A 10 15.26 57.77 -6.36
C GLN A 10 15.67 56.67 -7.37
N THR A 11 16.85 56.78 -7.99
CA THR A 11 17.39 55.71 -8.85
C THR A 11 17.92 54.51 -8.06
N GLY A 12 18.42 54.72 -6.84
CA GLY A 12 18.79 53.65 -5.91
C GLY A 12 17.59 52.83 -5.43
N GLN A 13 16.49 53.52 -5.10
CA GLN A 13 15.22 52.88 -4.73
C GLN A 13 14.60 52.07 -5.88
N ALA A 14 14.62 52.59 -7.11
CA ALA A 14 14.16 51.85 -8.28
C ALA A 14 14.97 50.55 -8.52
N LYS A 15 16.30 50.61 -8.41
CA LYS A 15 17.17 49.42 -8.53
C LYS A 15 17.03 48.43 -7.39
N LEU A 16 16.64 48.89 -6.19
CA LEU A 16 16.29 48.01 -5.08
C LEU A 16 14.97 47.30 -5.35
N ALA A 17 13.95 48.04 -5.80
CA ALA A 17 12.64 47.49 -6.16
C ALA A 17 12.75 46.45 -7.29
N ASP A 18 13.54 46.70 -8.33
CA ASP A 18 13.78 45.74 -9.42
C ASP A 18 14.45 44.45 -8.93
N ARG A 19 15.40 44.55 -7.98
CA ARG A 19 16.06 43.38 -7.39
C ARG A 19 15.13 42.58 -6.50
N GLU A 20 14.30 43.25 -5.71
CA GLU A 20 13.27 42.59 -4.90
C GLU A 20 12.22 41.92 -5.78
N TRP A 21 11.79 42.59 -6.85
CA TRP A 21 10.87 42.04 -7.84
C TRP A 21 11.42 40.78 -8.51
N ASN A 22 12.68 40.82 -8.96
CA ASN A 22 13.32 39.65 -9.57
C ASN A 22 13.45 38.47 -8.58
N ARG A 23 13.81 38.74 -7.32
CA ARG A 23 13.84 37.70 -6.28
C ARG A 23 12.47 37.10 -5.99
N LEU A 24 11.44 37.94 -5.89
CA LEU A 24 10.06 37.49 -5.71
C LEU A 24 9.62 36.61 -6.89
N GLN A 25 9.91 37.05 -8.12
CA GLN A 25 9.58 36.30 -9.32
C GLN A 25 10.29 34.95 -9.39
N GLU A 26 11.59 34.89 -9.10
CA GLU A 26 12.36 33.64 -9.02
C GLU A 26 11.80 32.71 -7.94
N GLY A 27 11.44 33.27 -6.77
CA GLY A 27 10.78 32.53 -5.69
C GLY A 27 9.45 31.92 -6.15
N PHE A 28 8.56 32.73 -6.72
CA PHE A 28 7.26 32.26 -7.23
C PHE A 28 7.40 31.20 -8.33
N MET A 29 8.37 31.36 -9.24
CA MET A 29 8.60 30.36 -10.30
C MET A 29 9.11 29.04 -9.72
N ASN A 30 10.09 29.08 -8.82
CA ASN A 30 10.66 27.88 -8.23
C ASN A 30 9.66 27.16 -7.31
N ASP A 31 8.97 27.91 -6.46
CA ASP A 31 7.96 27.37 -5.55
C ASP A 31 6.77 26.82 -6.33
N GLY A 32 6.28 27.56 -7.33
CA GLY A 32 5.19 27.10 -8.20
C GLY A 32 5.54 25.86 -9.01
N TYR A 33 6.79 25.73 -9.48
CA TYR A 33 7.27 24.52 -10.15
C TYR A 33 7.32 23.33 -9.18
N ARG A 34 7.89 23.50 -7.99
CA ARG A 34 7.94 22.43 -6.98
C ARG A 34 6.55 22.01 -6.54
N GLU A 35 5.65 22.97 -6.33
CA GLU A 35 4.25 22.72 -5.98
C GLU A 35 3.54 21.97 -7.11
N GLY A 36 3.70 22.39 -8.36
CA GLY A 36 3.11 21.73 -9.53
C GLY A 36 3.56 20.27 -9.69
N ILE A 37 4.86 20.00 -9.50
CA ILE A 37 5.39 18.63 -9.51
C ILE A 37 4.81 17.80 -8.35
N THR A 38 4.73 18.39 -7.16
CA THR A 38 4.20 17.70 -5.97
C THR A 38 2.72 17.37 -6.14
N ALA A 39 1.92 18.35 -6.55
CA ALA A 39 0.50 18.18 -6.81
C ALA A 39 0.22 17.15 -7.92
N GLY A 40 1.04 17.13 -8.98
CA GLY A 40 0.91 16.14 -10.05
C GLY A 40 1.21 14.71 -9.57
N LYS A 41 2.27 14.53 -8.76
CA LYS A 41 2.61 13.23 -8.16
C LYS A 41 1.53 12.75 -7.20
N GLU A 42 1.03 13.64 -6.36
CA GLU A 42 -0.03 13.33 -5.40
C GLU A 42 -1.34 12.96 -6.12
N GLY A 43 -1.73 13.69 -7.17
CA GLY A 43 -2.93 13.39 -7.94
C GLY A 43 -2.88 12.00 -8.58
N ALA A 44 -1.77 11.65 -9.23
CA ALA A 44 -1.59 10.33 -9.84
C ALA A 44 -1.59 9.20 -8.79
N LEU A 45 -1.00 9.43 -7.62
CA LEU A 45 -0.99 8.46 -6.51
C LEU A 45 -2.38 8.23 -5.93
N GLN A 46 -3.16 9.30 -5.76
CA GLN A 46 -4.51 9.22 -5.20
C GLN A 46 -5.46 8.47 -6.13
N GLU A 47 -5.37 8.69 -7.45
CA GLU A 47 -6.19 7.95 -8.43
C GLU A 47 -5.96 6.44 -8.34
N GLY A 48 -4.70 6.00 -8.28
CA GLY A 48 -4.37 4.59 -8.11
C GLY A 48 -4.83 4.01 -6.77
N PHE A 49 -4.75 4.79 -5.69
CA PHE A 49 -5.29 4.39 -4.38
C PHE A 49 -6.81 4.23 -4.43
N ASP A 50 -7.53 5.19 -4.99
CA ASP A 50 -8.99 5.18 -5.06
C ASP A 50 -9.49 3.98 -5.88
N GLU A 51 -8.81 3.67 -6.99
CA GLU A 51 -9.11 2.48 -7.80
C GLU A 51 -8.89 1.18 -7.01
N GLY A 52 -7.72 1.00 -6.38
CA GLY A 52 -7.41 -0.19 -5.60
C GLY A 52 -8.32 -0.34 -4.36
N PHE A 53 -8.67 0.78 -3.73
CA PHE A 53 -9.61 0.81 -2.61
C PHE A 53 -11.01 0.37 -3.06
N ALA A 54 -11.51 0.87 -4.18
CA ALA A 54 -12.85 0.54 -4.68
C ALA A 54 -12.95 -0.89 -5.24
N SER A 55 -11.95 -1.33 -5.99
CA SER A 55 -11.97 -2.61 -6.72
C SER A 55 -11.70 -3.82 -5.80
N ASP A 56 -10.68 -3.73 -4.94
CA ASP A 56 -10.21 -4.84 -4.12
C ASP A 56 -10.42 -4.59 -2.63
N GLY A 57 -10.05 -3.40 -2.14
CA GLY A 57 -10.03 -3.08 -0.72
C GLY A 57 -11.40 -3.17 -0.05
N VAL A 58 -12.40 -2.48 -0.61
CA VAL A 58 -13.77 -2.44 -0.07
C VAL A 58 -14.46 -3.81 -0.15
N PRO A 59 -14.49 -4.52 -1.30
CA PRO A 59 -15.16 -5.82 -1.38
C PRO A 59 -14.52 -6.86 -0.45
N LEU A 60 -13.19 -6.93 -0.41
CA LEU A 60 -12.47 -7.88 0.44
C LEU A 60 -12.61 -7.54 1.92
N GLY A 61 -12.51 -6.27 2.27
CA GLY A 61 -12.71 -5.76 3.63
C GLY A 61 -14.13 -6.04 4.13
N ARG A 62 -15.16 -5.82 3.29
CA ARG A 62 -16.54 -6.19 3.62
C ARG A 62 -16.66 -7.68 3.89
N ARG A 63 -16.18 -8.53 2.98
CA ARG A 63 -16.28 -9.98 3.12
C ARG A 63 -15.67 -10.49 4.42
N VAL A 64 -14.41 -10.11 4.71
CA VAL A 64 -13.73 -10.52 5.95
C VAL A 64 -14.42 -9.92 7.19
N GLY A 65 -14.86 -8.67 7.12
CA GLY A 65 -15.59 -8.01 8.19
C GLY A 65 -16.92 -8.70 8.53
N THR A 66 -17.69 -9.07 7.51
CA THR A 66 -18.95 -9.82 7.65
C THR A 66 -18.72 -11.19 8.30
N LEU A 67 -17.71 -11.95 7.84
CA LEU A 67 -17.36 -13.24 8.43
C LEU A 67 -16.99 -13.12 9.90
N ARG A 68 -16.16 -12.13 10.27
CA ARG A 68 -15.79 -11.85 11.66
C ARG A 68 -17.01 -11.47 12.51
N GLY A 69 -17.90 -10.64 11.98
CA GLY A 69 -19.13 -10.23 12.66
C GLY A 69 -20.08 -11.41 12.92
N ILE A 70 -20.29 -12.26 11.92
CA ILE A 70 -21.11 -13.47 12.06
C ILE A 70 -20.49 -14.42 13.09
N ALA A 71 -19.18 -14.67 13.03
CA ALA A 71 -18.50 -15.54 13.97
C ALA A 71 -18.58 -15.02 15.42
N ALA A 72 -18.43 -13.71 15.64
CA ALA A 72 -18.60 -13.08 16.95
C ALA A 72 -20.04 -13.20 17.47
N GLY A 73 -21.05 -12.96 16.61
CA GLY A 73 -22.46 -13.15 16.96
C GLY A 73 -22.78 -14.61 17.31
N LEU A 74 -22.19 -15.54 16.56
CA LEU A 74 -22.30 -16.97 16.81
C LEU A 74 -21.67 -17.38 18.14
N GLN A 75 -20.51 -16.84 18.49
CA GLN A 75 -19.88 -17.07 19.80
C GLN A 75 -20.79 -16.60 20.94
N ALA A 76 -21.35 -15.38 20.84
CA ALA A 76 -22.28 -14.86 21.83
C ALA A 76 -23.54 -15.74 21.94
N PHE A 77 -24.05 -16.23 20.81
CA PHE A 77 -25.19 -17.13 20.76
C PHE A 77 -24.91 -18.45 21.48
N VAL A 78 -23.77 -19.10 21.21
CA VAL A 78 -23.43 -20.40 21.82
C VAL A 78 -23.07 -20.24 23.30
N THR A 79 -22.32 -19.19 23.68
CA THR A 79 -21.86 -18.99 25.07
C THR A 79 -22.94 -18.47 26.01
N THR A 80 -23.73 -17.47 25.59
CA THR A 80 -24.68 -16.82 26.51
C THR A 80 -26.11 -17.32 26.34
N GLY A 81 -26.44 -18.00 25.23
CA GLY A 81 -27.81 -18.43 24.93
C GLY A 81 -28.78 -17.25 24.85
N LEU A 82 -28.28 -16.05 24.55
CA LEU A 82 -28.99 -14.77 24.64
C LEU A 82 -29.90 -14.57 23.43
N THR A 83 -30.95 -15.38 23.32
CA THR A 83 -32.14 -15.04 22.55
C THR A 83 -33.37 -15.54 23.28
N GLY A 84 -34.23 -14.61 23.71
CA GLY A 84 -35.58 -14.86 24.23
C GLY A 84 -36.55 -15.48 23.21
N THR A 85 -36.05 -16.04 22.12
CA THR A 85 -36.76 -16.81 21.12
C THR A 85 -36.13 -18.21 21.08
N SER A 86 -36.85 -19.17 21.66
CA SER A 86 -36.49 -20.59 21.75
C SER A 86 -36.42 -21.25 20.37
N LEU A 87 -35.33 -21.02 19.63
CA LEU A 87 -35.05 -21.73 18.37
C LEU A 87 -34.09 -22.91 18.55
N ASN A 88 -33.44 -23.04 19.70
CA ASN A 88 -32.48 -24.11 19.95
C ASN A 88 -32.98 -25.09 21.04
N PRO A 89 -33.07 -26.41 20.78
CA PRO A 89 -33.36 -27.37 21.83
C PRO A 89 -32.28 -27.32 22.94
N PRO A 90 -32.65 -27.56 24.22
CA PRO A 90 -31.72 -27.48 25.35
C PRO A 90 -30.50 -28.41 25.23
N SER A 91 -30.53 -29.40 24.34
CA SER A 91 -29.45 -30.37 24.07
C SER A 91 -28.22 -29.79 23.37
N GLN A 92 -28.32 -28.64 22.71
CA GLN A 92 -27.23 -28.02 21.95
C GLN A 92 -26.59 -26.81 22.66
N ARG A 93 -27.20 -26.34 23.77
CA ARG A 93 -26.64 -25.26 24.59
C ARG A 93 -25.45 -25.78 25.40
N GLY A 94 -24.29 -25.12 25.28
CA GLY A 94 -23.10 -25.46 26.07
C GLY A 94 -22.38 -26.74 25.63
N GLN A 95 -22.48 -27.15 24.36
CA GLN A 95 -21.60 -28.19 23.84
C GLN A 95 -20.16 -27.63 23.72
N PRO A 96 -19.19 -28.13 24.52
CA PRO A 96 -17.83 -27.58 24.52
C PRO A 96 -17.13 -27.75 23.17
N ALA A 97 -17.51 -28.77 22.39
CA ALA A 97 -17.00 -29.00 21.05
C ALA A 97 -17.42 -27.89 20.06
N LEU A 98 -18.70 -27.47 20.11
CA LEU A 98 -19.21 -26.40 19.25
C LEU A 98 -18.57 -25.06 19.61
N GLU A 99 -18.47 -24.75 20.90
CA GLU A 99 -17.80 -23.52 21.34
C GLU A 99 -16.31 -23.51 20.96
N ALA A 100 -15.63 -24.66 21.05
CA ALA A 100 -14.24 -24.78 20.64
C ALA A 100 -14.08 -24.56 19.13
N GLU A 101 -14.98 -25.08 18.32
CA GLU A 101 -14.98 -24.88 16.87
C GLU A 101 -15.19 -23.41 16.49
N VAL A 102 -16.19 -22.75 17.09
CA VAL A 102 -16.45 -21.32 16.86
C VAL A 102 -15.25 -20.47 17.28
N ARG A 103 -14.63 -20.75 18.42
CA ARG A 103 -13.39 -20.07 18.84
C ARG A 103 -12.25 -20.30 17.85
N ALA A 104 -12.07 -21.52 17.34
CA ALA A 104 -11.05 -21.83 16.37
C ALA A 104 -11.27 -21.08 15.04
N ILE A 105 -12.52 -20.94 14.60
CA ILE A 105 -12.87 -20.14 13.41
C ILE A 105 -12.53 -18.66 13.64
N ILE A 106 -12.89 -18.10 14.79
CA ILE A 106 -12.59 -16.69 15.13
C ILE A 106 -11.09 -16.44 15.13
N MET A 107 -10.31 -17.28 15.81
CA MET A 107 -8.85 -17.16 15.83
C MET A 107 -8.24 -17.26 14.43
N GLY A 108 -8.79 -18.14 13.58
CA GLY A 108 -8.39 -18.24 12.18
C GLY A 108 -8.69 -16.95 11.40
N LEU A 109 -9.89 -16.40 11.56
CA LEU A 109 -10.31 -15.15 10.89
C LEU A 109 -9.54 -13.93 11.40
N GLU A 110 -9.14 -13.90 12.67
CA GLU A 110 -8.31 -12.84 13.25
C GLU A 110 -6.86 -12.91 12.76
N SER A 111 -6.32 -14.12 12.57
CA SER A 111 -4.97 -14.32 12.05
C SER A 111 -4.81 -13.91 10.58
N LEU A 112 -5.92 -13.82 9.83
CA LEU A 112 -5.92 -13.37 8.45
C LEU A 112 -5.74 -11.85 8.37
N GLU A 113 -4.61 -11.43 7.80
CA GLU A 113 -4.34 -10.04 7.48
C GLU A 113 -4.93 -9.69 6.12
N ILE A 114 -5.67 -8.57 6.02
CA ILE A 114 -6.27 -8.15 4.73
C ILE A 114 -5.17 -7.92 3.69
N GLY A 115 -4.01 -7.39 4.10
CA GLY A 115 -2.86 -7.19 3.23
C GLY A 115 -2.35 -8.46 2.55
N ASP A 116 -2.57 -9.63 3.15
CA ASP A 116 -2.19 -10.91 2.55
C ASP A 116 -3.20 -11.38 1.50
N LEU A 117 -4.45 -10.93 1.56
CA LEU A 117 -5.49 -11.31 0.62
C LEU A 117 -5.52 -10.40 -0.62
N MET A 118 -4.95 -9.20 -0.51
CA MET A 118 -4.89 -8.20 -1.58
C MET A 118 -4.02 -8.69 -2.75
N PRO A 119 -4.39 -8.33 -4.00
CA PRO A 119 -3.50 -8.54 -5.13
C PRO A 119 -2.15 -7.85 -5.00
N LEU A 120 -1.15 -8.42 -5.68
CA LEU A 120 0.09 -7.68 -5.93
C LEU A 120 -0.25 -6.52 -6.87
N ASP A 121 0.23 -5.34 -6.50
CA ASP A 121 0.17 -4.17 -7.35
C ASP A 121 1.34 -4.21 -8.35
N LEU A 122 1.08 -4.82 -9.51
CA LEU A 122 2.07 -4.95 -10.58
C LEU A 122 2.46 -3.60 -11.18
N LEU A 123 1.55 -2.62 -11.16
CA LEU A 123 1.82 -1.27 -11.68
C LEU A 123 2.80 -0.54 -10.75
N ALA A 124 2.60 -0.63 -9.43
CA ALA A 124 3.54 -0.08 -8.46
C ALA A 124 4.92 -0.75 -8.52
N GLU A 125 4.97 -2.08 -8.69
CA GLU A 125 6.24 -2.81 -8.87
C GLU A 125 6.98 -2.37 -10.13
N GLN A 126 6.28 -2.28 -11.26
CA GLN A 126 6.87 -1.83 -12.52
C GLN A 126 7.39 -0.39 -12.42
N HIS A 127 6.62 0.52 -11.83
CA HIS A 127 7.04 1.91 -11.63
C HIS A 127 8.30 1.99 -10.75
N ASN A 128 8.37 1.22 -9.67
CA ASN A 128 9.57 1.16 -8.84
C ASN A 128 10.78 0.63 -9.61
N LEU A 129 10.61 -0.42 -10.42
CA LEU A 129 11.69 -0.96 -11.26
C LEU A 129 12.16 0.07 -12.30
N GLU A 130 11.25 0.80 -12.95
CA GLU A 130 11.61 1.85 -13.90
C GLU A 130 12.35 3.01 -13.22
N HIS A 131 11.96 3.36 -11.99
CA HIS A 131 12.64 4.38 -11.21
C HIS A 131 14.05 3.94 -10.77
N GLU A 132 14.20 2.70 -10.30
CA GLU A 132 15.50 2.09 -9.98
C GLU A 132 16.42 2.04 -11.21
N GLN A 133 15.89 1.66 -12.38
CA GLN A 133 16.64 1.65 -13.64
C GLN A 133 17.06 3.06 -14.06
N ALA A 134 16.15 4.04 -13.96
CA ALA A 134 16.46 5.42 -14.30
C ALA A 134 17.52 6.03 -13.36
N GLU A 135 17.51 5.67 -12.07
CA GLU A 135 18.54 6.07 -11.12
C GLU A 135 19.88 5.38 -11.39
N ALA A 136 19.89 4.07 -11.66
CA ALA A 136 21.08 3.34 -12.05
C ALA A 136 21.71 3.91 -13.32
N GLN A 137 20.89 4.30 -14.31
CA GLN A 137 21.37 4.89 -15.56
C GLN A 137 21.91 6.30 -15.37
N LYS A 138 21.35 7.10 -14.45
CA LYS A 138 21.93 8.40 -14.06
C LYS A 138 23.27 8.24 -13.36
N GLN A 139 23.38 7.30 -12.43
CA GLN A 139 24.63 7.00 -11.73
C GLN A 139 25.70 6.48 -12.69
N HIS A 140 25.31 5.62 -13.64
CA HIS A 140 26.19 5.15 -14.70
C HIS A 140 26.69 6.33 -15.56
N ASN A 141 25.79 7.20 -16.03
CA ASN A 141 26.18 8.37 -16.83
C ASN A 141 27.13 9.31 -16.07
N ASP A 142 26.86 9.60 -14.80
CA ASP A 142 27.71 10.41 -13.91
C ASP A 142 29.09 9.76 -13.69
N SER A 143 29.14 8.43 -13.56
CA SER A 143 30.40 7.66 -13.45
C SER A 143 31.20 7.65 -14.76
N THR A 144 30.55 7.48 -15.91
CA THR A 144 31.22 7.56 -17.22
C THR A 144 31.73 8.96 -17.56
N GLU A 145 31.11 10.02 -17.04
CA GLU A 145 31.61 11.39 -17.20
C GLU A 145 32.92 11.60 -16.40
N VAL A 146 33.07 10.93 -15.27
CA VAL A 146 34.31 10.91 -14.46
C VAL A 146 35.38 9.99 -15.06
N GLU A 147 35.01 8.87 -15.69
CA GLU A 147 35.96 7.93 -16.31
C GLU A 147 36.52 8.40 -17.66
N MET A 148 35.88 9.35 -18.34
CA MET A 148 36.39 9.87 -19.62
C MET A 148 37.69 10.72 -19.46
N GLU A 149 38.17 10.94 -18.23
CA GLU A 149 39.50 11.49 -17.92
C GLU A 149 40.55 10.44 -17.50
N GLY A 150 40.21 9.15 -17.44
CA GLY A 150 41.10 8.07 -16.95
C GLY A 150 41.40 7.00 -17.99
N ASP A 151 42.68 6.85 -18.33
CA ASP A 151 43.28 5.85 -19.22
C ASP A 151 42.70 4.42 -19.07
N THR A 152 42.07 3.91 -20.13
CA THR A 152 41.39 2.61 -20.16
C THR A 152 42.40 1.47 -20.30
N SER A 153 42.62 0.68 -19.24
CA SER A 153 43.16 -0.68 -19.41
C SER A 153 42.66 -1.68 -18.35
N GLY A 154 41.77 -2.57 -18.80
CA GLY A 154 41.65 -3.96 -18.32
C GLY A 154 40.85 -4.23 -17.03
N GLY A 155 39.58 -4.63 -17.17
CA GLY A 155 38.86 -5.26 -16.05
C GLY A 155 37.33 -5.36 -16.12
N GLY A 156 36.68 -5.18 -17.27
CA GLY A 156 35.20 -5.01 -17.37
C GLY A 156 34.34 -6.21 -16.99
N ASP A 157 34.75 -7.45 -17.31
CA ASP A 157 33.87 -8.64 -17.20
C ASP A 157 33.46 -9.01 -15.75
N SER A 158 34.28 -8.69 -14.75
CA SER A 158 34.04 -9.09 -13.34
C SER A 158 32.98 -8.23 -12.65
N MET A 159 32.84 -6.97 -13.06
CA MET A 159 31.95 -6.02 -12.43
C MET A 159 30.52 -6.15 -12.96
N GLU A 160 30.37 -6.52 -14.24
CA GLU A 160 29.07 -6.79 -14.87
C GLU A 160 28.38 -8.01 -14.23
N GLU A 161 29.12 -9.12 -14.03
CA GLU A 161 28.59 -10.32 -13.36
C GLU A 161 28.21 -10.05 -11.89
N MET A 162 28.98 -9.20 -11.19
CA MET A 162 28.69 -8.81 -9.81
C MET A 162 27.44 -7.93 -9.68
N LEU A 163 27.22 -7.03 -10.64
CA LEU A 163 26.02 -6.17 -10.69
C LEU A 163 24.76 -6.97 -11.04
N GLU A 164 24.87 -7.95 -11.93
CA GLU A 164 23.77 -8.86 -12.28
C GLU A 164 23.39 -9.79 -11.10
N ALA A 165 24.38 -10.23 -10.34
CA ALA A 165 24.18 -10.96 -9.08
C ALA A 165 23.51 -10.09 -7.98
N PHE A 166 23.81 -8.79 -7.93
CA PHE A 166 23.21 -7.87 -6.96
C PHE A 166 21.76 -7.49 -7.33
N ALA A 167 21.49 -7.28 -8.62
CA ALA A 167 20.15 -7.00 -9.13
C ALA A 167 19.19 -8.21 -8.99
N SER A 168 19.72 -9.44 -9.03
CA SER A 168 18.92 -10.66 -8.89
C SER A 168 18.62 -11.06 -7.44
N VAL A 169 19.38 -10.55 -6.46
CA VAL A 169 19.26 -10.91 -5.03
C VAL A 169 18.04 -10.28 -4.33
N GLY A 170 17.44 -9.22 -4.87
CA GLY A 170 16.42 -8.43 -4.15
C GLY A 170 14.96 -8.64 -4.56
N THR A 171 14.67 -8.93 -5.84
CA THR A 171 13.35 -8.62 -6.42
C THR A 171 12.51 -9.85 -6.77
N LYS A 172 13.13 -10.93 -7.27
CA LYS A 172 12.39 -12.11 -7.78
C LYS A 172 11.82 -13.01 -6.68
N ASP A 173 12.50 -13.11 -5.54
CA ASP A 173 12.04 -13.94 -4.41
C ASP A 173 10.90 -13.28 -3.62
N SER A 174 10.80 -11.95 -3.64
CA SER A 174 9.78 -11.21 -2.88
C SER A 174 8.38 -11.34 -3.49
N ALA A 175 8.25 -11.13 -4.81
CA ALA A 175 6.97 -11.21 -5.50
C ALA A 175 6.38 -12.64 -5.49
N THR A 176 7.23 -13.65 -5.70
CA THR A 176 6.84 -15.07 -5.64
C THR A 176 6.42 -15.50 -4.23
N THR A 177 7.11 -15.01 -3.20
CA THR A 177 6.76 -15.25 -1.80
C THR A 177 5.42 -14.60 -1.43
N LYS A 178 5.18 -13.36 -1.87
CA LYS A 178 3.93 -12.62 -1.60
C LYS A 178 2.73 -13.25 -2.32
N ALA A 179 2.90 -13.68 -3.56
CA ALA A 179 1.87 -14.43 -4.30
C ALA A 179 1.51 -15.76 -3.61
N ARG A 180 2.52 -16.51 -3.14
CA ARG A 180 2.30 -17.75 -2.38
C ARG A 180 1.59 -17.49 -1.05
N ARG A 181 1.97 -16.44 -0.32
CA ARG A 181 1.31 -16.03 0.93
C ARG A 181 -0.16 -15.71 0.68
N ARG A 182 -0.46 -15.02 -0.42
CA ARG A 182 -1.84 -14.74 -0.84
C ARG A 182 -2.64 -15.99 -1.14
N GLU A 183 -2.08 -16.92 -1.91
CA GLU A 183 -2.76 -18.18 -2.21
C GLU A 183 -3.08 -18.96 -0.93
N GLN A 184 -2.14 -19.02 0.01
CA GLN A 184 -2.35 -19.61 1.32
C GLN A 184 -3.44 -18.87 2.11
N ALA A 185 -3.43 -17.54 2.16
CA ALA A 185 -4.46 -16.76 2.83
C ALA A 185 -5.86 -16.94 2.21
N MET A 186 -5.95 -17.04 0.89
CA MET A 186 -7.22 -17.28 0.18
C MET A 186 -7.78 -18.68 0.45
N THR A 187 -6.91 -19.69 0.47
CA THR A 187 -7.33 -21.07 0.79
C THR A 187 -7.78 -21.20 2.24
N THR A 188 -7.09 -20.56 3.19
CA THR A 188 -7.52 -20.55 4.60
C THR A 188 -8.83 -19.78 4.78
N LEU A 189 -9.01 -18.65 4.11
CA LEU A 189 -10.28 -17.89 4.14
C LEU A 189 -11.45 -18.75 3.66
N ARG A 190 -11.32 -19.42 2.52
CA ARG A 190 -12.36 -20.34 1.99
C ARG A 190 -12.65 -21.47 2.97
N GLY A 191 -11.62 -22.09 3.54
CA GLY A 191 -11.81 -23.16 4.53
C GLY A 191 -12.52 -22.68 5.80
N LEU A 192 -12.25 -21.46 6.26
CA LEU A 192 -12.92 -20.86 7.42
C LEU A 192 -14.39 -20.53 7.11
N GLU A 193 -14.67 -20.05 5.90
CA GLU A 193 -16.02 -19.77 5.43
C GLU A 193 -16.88 -21.04 5.34
N GLU A 194 -16.34 -22.12 4.77
CA GLU A 194 -17.00 -23.42 4.71
C GLU A 194 -17.32 -23.96 6.11
N ARG A 195 -16.35 -23.86 7.03
CA ARG A 195 -16.53 -24.26 8.44
C ARG A 195 -17.59 -23.43 9.13
N LEU A 196 -17.59 -22.11 8.93
CA LEU A 196 -18.60 -21.22 9.51
C LEU A 196 -20.00 -21.55 8.96
N SER A 197 -20.13 -21.76 7.66
CA SER A 197 -21.38 -22.17 7.00
C SER A 197 -21.90 -23.50 7.57
N ALA A 198 -21.02 -24.50 7.74
CA ALA A 198 -21.40 -25.77 8.33
C ALA A 198 -21.94 -25.62 9.77
N VAL A 199 -21.32 -24.76 10.59
CA VAL A 199 -21.80 -24.49 11.95
C VAL A 199 -23.17 -23.78 11.93
N LEU A 200 -23.37 -22.81 11.04
CA LEU A 200 -24.67 -22.13 10.90
C LEU A 200 -25.77 -23.11 10.48
N GLN A 201 -25.48 -24.02 9.54
CA GLN A 201 -26.40 -25.07 9.11
C GLN A 201 -26.74 -26.05 10.25
N GLN A 202 -25.74 -26.46 11.05
CA GLN A 202 -25.96 -27.32 12.22
C GLN A 202 -26.93 -26.67 13.23
N LEU A 203 -26.92 -25.34 13.33
CA LEU A 203 -27.78 -24.56 14.21
C LEU A 203 -29.11 -24.13 13.56
N GLY A 204 -29.34 -24.47 12.29
CA GLY A 204 -30.54 -24.07 11.55
C GLY A 204 -30.64 -22.56 11.26
N LEU A 205 -29.51 -21.85 11.31
CA LEU A 205 -29.44 -20.42 11.03
C LEU A 205 -29.20 -20.21 9.54
N ALA A 206 -30.23 -19.78 8.82
CA ALA A 206 -30.13 -19.42 7.40
C ALA A 206 -29.61 -17.97 7.26
N ILE A 207 -28.30 -17.78 7.42
CA ILE A 207 -27.62 -16.52 7.11
C ILE A 207 -26.88 -16.70 5.79
N SER A 208 -27.21 -15.89 4.78
CA SER A 208 -26.42 -15.85 3.54
C SER A 208 -25.05 -15.24 3.83
N LEU A 209 -24.00 -15.98 3.46
CA LEU A 209 -22.60 -15.56 3.57
C LEU A 209 -22.09 -14.88 2.27
N GLU A 210 -22.93 -14.83 1.24
CA GLU A 210 -22.65 -14.20 -0.06
C GLU A 210 -23.25 -12.78 -0.12
N ASP A 211 -22.43 -11.81 -0.58
CA ASP A 211 -22.85 -10.46 -1.02
C ASP A 211 -23.41 -10.49 -2.46
#